data_AF-A0A956SKW4-F1
#
_entry.id   AF-A0A956SKW4-F1
#
_cell.length_a   1.000
_cell.length_b   1.000
_cell.length_c   1.000
_cell.angle_alpha   90.00
_cell.angle_beta   90.00
_cell.angle_gamma   90.00
#
_symmetry.space_group_name_H-M   'P 1'
#
loop_
_entity.id
_entity.type
_entity.pdbx_description
1 polymer ?
#
loop_
_entity_poly.entity_id
_entity_poly.type
_entity_poly.pdbx_seq_one_letter_code
_entity_poly.pdbx_strand_id
1 'polypeptide(L)'
;MSRARGLALAALLLLPVAPVVAQDAAPPVDRFQILLMTMGPGEAVWTRFGHNAIVIIDTIAGENRVYNYGTFDFAAPGFVQRFVQGRPRYWLGVSDWQRTLAEYT
;
A
#
# COMPACT_ATOMS: atom_id res chain seq x y z
N MET A 1 -41.00 -35.67 11.49
CA MET A 1 -40.18 -34.43 11.51
C MET A 1 -39.08 -34.41 12.61
N SER A 2 -38.74 -35.54 13.26
CA SER A 2 -37.77 -35.56 14.39
C SER A 2 -36.34 -36.00 14.00
N ARG A 3 -36.17 -36.89 13.02
CA ARG A 3 -34.85 -37.43 12.62
C ARG A 3 -33.93 -36.44 11.90
N ALA A 4 -34.50 -35.51 11.12
CA ALA A 4 -33.72 -34.51 10.36
C ALA A 4 -33.03 -33.48 11.28
N ARG A 5 -33.62 -33.16 12.43
CA ARG A 5 -33.03 -32.24 13.42
C ARG A 5 -31.86 -32.87 14.18
N GLY A 6 -31.94 -34.17 14.48
CA GLY A 6 -30.84 -34.91 15.12
C GLY A 6 -29.63 -35.08 14.20
N LEU A 7 -29.86 -35.31 12.90
CA LEU A 7 -28.78 -35.41 11.90
C LEU A 7 -28.09 -34.06 11.66
N ALA A 8 -28.82 -32.95 11.67
CA ALA A 8 -28.25 -31.61 11.54
C ALA A 8 -27.35 -31.22 12.72
N LEU A 9 -27.70 -31.60 13.96
CA LEU A 9 -26.84 -31.38 15.13
C LEU A 9 -25.57 -32.23 15.09
N ALA A 10 -25.67 -33.50 14.65
CA ALA A 10 -24.52 -34.38 14.51
C ALA A 10 -23.54 -33.90 13.41
N ALA A 11 -24.07 -33.34 12.32
CA ALA A 11 -23.25 -32.75 11.25
C ALA A 11 -22.51 -31.48 11.70
N LEU A 12 -23.09 -30.68 12.61
CA LEU A 12 -22.45 -29.47 13.14
C LEU A 12 -21.28 -29.79 14.09
N LEU A 13 -21.33 -30.96 14.75
CA LEU A 13 -20.28 -31.46 15.65
C LEU A 13 -19.08 -32.11 14.92
N LEU A 14 -19.21 -32.37 13.61
CA LEU A 14 -18.18 -32.99 12.77
C LEU A 14 -17.41 -31.97 11.90
N LEU A 15 -17.68 -30.68 12.06
CA LEU A 15 -16.89 -29.64 11.41
C LEU A 15 -15.47 -29.66 11.99
N PRO A 16 -14.42 -29.87 11.18
CA PRO A 16 -13.05 -29.78 11.66
C PRO A 16 -12.81 -28.36 12.15
N VAL A 17 -12.52 -28.22 13.44
CA VAL A 17 -12.03 -26.97 14.00
C VAL A 17 -10.66 -26.75 13.38
N ALA A 18 -10.55 -25.79 12.46
CA ALA A 18 -9.25 -25.37 11.95
C ALA A 18 -8.37 -25.01 13.16
N PRO A 19 -7.09 -25.43 13.19
CA PRO A 19 -6.21 -25.06 14.27
C PRO A 19 -6.20 -23.53 14.38
N VAL A 20 -6.52 -23.03 15.57
CA VAL A 20 -6.30 -21.62 15.90
C VAL A 20 -4.78 -21.46 15.99
N VAL A 21 -4.18 -21.06 14.87
CA VAL A 21 -2.78 -20.67 14.84
C VAL A 21 -2.70 -19.33 15.57
N ALA A 22 -1.84 -19.25 16.57
CA ALA A 22 -1.55 -17.97 17.24
C ALA A 22 -1.05 -16.97 16.20
N GLN A 23 -1.43 -15.70 16.33
CA GLN A 23 -0.86 -14.65 15.50
C GLN A 23 0.66 -14.62 15.72
N ASP A 24 1.42 -14.41 14.63
CA ASP A 24 2.85 -14.16 14.75
C ASP A 24 3.09 -13.05 15.78
N ALA A 25 4.14 -13.22 16.59
CA ALA A 25 4.50 -12.22 17.58
C ALA A 25 4.62 -10.86 16.87
N ALA A 26 3.99 -9.84 17.47
CA ALA A 26 4.07 -8.48 16.92
C ALA A 26 5.56 -8.14 16.70
N PRO A 27 5.92 -7.53 15.55
CA PRO A 27 7.29 -7.09 15.34
C PRO A 27 7.73 -6.19 16.49
N PRO A 28 9.05 -6.14 16.79
CA PRO A 28 9.58 -5.22 17.80
C PRO A 28 9.04 -3.81 17.60
N VAL A 29 8.75 -3.11 18.71
CA VAL A 29 8.09 -1.79 18.72
C VAL A 29 8.88 -0.73 17.92
N ASP A 30 10.14 -1.02 17.62
CA ASP A 30 11.14 -0.20 16.92
C ASP A 30 11.56 -0.75 15.55
N ARG A 31 10.92 -1.83 15.06
CA ARG A 31 11.23 -2.40 13.74
C ARG A 31 10.93 -1.43 12.60
N PHE A 32 9.79 -0.74 12.67
CA PHE A 32 9.35 0.15 11.59
C PHE A 32 9.39 1.61 12.02
N GLN A 33 10.14 2.42 11.28
CA GLN A 33 10.07 3.88 11.39
C GLN A 33 9.24 4.44 10.25
N ILE A 34 8.33 5.36 10.56
CA ILE A 34 7.44 6.00 9.59
C ILE A 34 7.80 7.48 9.52
N LEU A 35 8.16 7.95 8.33
CA LEU A 35 8.53 9.34 8.08
C LEU A 35 7.63 9.96 7.01
N LEU A 36 7.49 11.28 7.06
CA LEU A 36 6.93 12.08 5.96
C LEU A 36 8.10 12.72 5.20
N MET A 37 8.24 12.36 3.93
CA MET A 37 9.18 13.00 3.01
C MET A 37 8.45 14.11 2.24
N THR A 38 8.93 15.35 2.36
CA THR A 38 8.42 16.50 1.62
C THR A 38 9.45 16.95 0.59
N MET A 39 9.07 16.92 -0.68
CA MET A 39 9.86 17.39 -1.82
C MET A 39 9.35 18.75 -2.25
N GLY A 40 10.27 19.70 -2.41
CA GLY A 40 9.94 21.05 -2.89
C GLY A 40 9.50 21.08 -4.36
N PRO A 41 9.08 22.25 -4.85
CA PRO A 41 8.75 22.46 -6.26
C PRO A 41 9.90 22.05 -7.20
N GLY A 42 9.58 21.30 -8.25
CA GLY A 42 10.50 20.96 -9.34
C GLY A 42 10.23 21.74 -10.63
N GLU A 43 11.04 21.46 -11.67
CA GLU A 43 10.91 22.13 -12.98
C GLU A 43 9.77 21.59 -13.83
N ALA A 44 9.42 20.31 -13.69
CA ALA A 44 8.32 19.71 -14.43
C ALA A 44 6.96 20.21 -13.92
N VAL A 45 5.98 20.33 -14.83
CA VAL A 45 4.64 20.88 -14.49
C VAL A 45 3.94 20.11 -13.37
N TRP A 46 4.14 18.80 -13.31
CA TRP A 46 3.54 17.93 -12.30
C TRP A 46 4.27 17.93 -10.95
N THR A 47 5.51 18.42 -10.89
CA THR A 47 6.26 18.62 -9.63
C THR A 47 6.24 20.06 -9.16
N ARG A 48 5.55 20.97 -9.88
CA ARG A 48 5.61 22.43 -9.62
C ARG A 48 5.04 22.85 -8.26
N PHE A 49 4.21 22.01 -7.65
CA PHE A 49 3.65 22.25 -6.32
C PHE A 49 4.34 21.42 -5.22
N GLY A 50 5.45 20.75 -5.56
CA GLY A 50 6.11 19.79 -4.68
C GLY A 50 5.36 18.47 -4.58
N HIS A 51 5.84 17.60 -3.69
CA HIS A 51 5.24 16.30 -3.43
C HIS A 51 5.46 15.85 -1.99
N ASN A 52 4.58 14.98 -1.48
CA ASN A 52 4.75 14.33 -0.20
C ASN A 52 4.66 12.82 -0.39
N ALA A 53 5.55 12.08 0.29
CA ALA A 53 5.54 10.63 0.31
C ALA A 53 5.68 10.11 1.74
N ILE A 54 5.11 8.94 2.01
CA ILE A 54 5.29 8.25 3.29
C ILE A 54 6.48 7.30 3.14
N VAL A 55 7.44 7.38 4.04
CA VAL A 55 8.58 6.47 4.06
C VAL A 55 8.40 5.49 5.21
N ILE A 56 8.55 4.20 4.93
CA ILE A 56 8.64 3.15 5.94
C ILE A 56 10.04 2.56 5.88
N ILE A 57 10.78 2.65 6.98
CA ILE A 57 12.08 2.02 7.15
C ILE A 57 11.91 0.78 8.01
N ASP A 58 12.30 -0.39 7.50
CA ASP A 58 12.45 -1.62 8.28
C ASP A 58 13.88 -1.68 8.82
N THR A 59 14.05 -1.36 10.09
CA THR A 59 15.36 -1.27 10.76
C THR A 59 16.05 -2.63 10.91
N ILE A 60 15.28 -3.72 10.84
CA ILE A 60 15.82 -5.09 10.92
C ILE A 60 16.24 -5.58 9.54
N ALA A 61 15.43 -5.33 8.51
CA ALA A 61 15.76 -5.72 7.13
C ALA A 61 16.79 -4.78 6.48
N GLY A 62 16.97 -3.56 7.00
CA GLY A 62 17.82 -2.54 6.38
C GLY A 62 17.22 -1.96 5.09
N GLU A 63 15.91 -2.13 4.89
CA GLU A 63 15.18 -1.69 3.70
C GLU A 63 14.37 -0.43 4.00
N ASN A 64 14.16 0.38 2.97
CA ASN A 64 13.21 1.49 3.02
C ASN A 64 12.25 1.41 1.83
N ARG A 65 11.00 1.79 2.07
CA ARG A 65 9.95 1.87 1.05
C ARG A 65 9.30 3.24 1.12
N VAL A 66 9.29 3.92 -0.01
CA VAL A 66 8.68 5.23 -0.20
C VAL A 66 7.39 5.05 -0.97
N TYR A 67 6.30 5.45 -0.33
CA TYR A 67 4.94 5.34 -0.84
C TYR A 67 4.52 6.70 -1.41
N ASN A 68 4.51 6.79 -2.74
CA ASN A 68 4.14 7.97 -3.50
C ASN A 68 2.66 7.90 -3.90
N TYR A 69 1.87 8.86 -3.43
CA TYR A 69 0.44 8.92 -3.74
C TYR A 69 0.19 9.88 -4.90
N GLY A 70 -0.46 9.39 -5.95
CA GLY A 70 -0.70 10.20 -7.14
C GLY A 70 0.30 9.92 -8.27
N THR A 71 0.96 8.76 -8.28
CA THR A 71 1.80 8.34 -9.40
C THR A 71 0.96 8.17 -10.66
N PHE A 72 1.49 8.59 -11.81
CA PHE A 72 0.84 8.52 -13.12
C PHE A 72 1.85 8.18 -14.22
N ASP A 73 1.33 7.86 -15.41
CA ASP A 73 2.11 7.69 -16.63
C ASP A 73 1.64 8.72 -17.65
N PHE A 74 2.54 9.64 -18.00
CA PHE A 74 2.28 10.70 -18.96
C PHE A 74 2.15 10.16 -20.39
N ALA A 75 2.82 9.05 -20.70
CA ALA A 75 2.76 8.39 -22.01
C ALA A 75 1.48 7.56 -22.19
N ALA A 76 0.69 7.37 -21.14
CA ALA A 76 -0.56 6.62 -21.23
C ALA A 76 -1.51 7.26 -22.26
N PRO A 77 -2.09 6.48 -23.21
CA PRO A 77 -2.95 7.02 -24.25
C PRO A 77 -4.11 7.85 -23.69
N GLY A 78 -4.18 9.13 -24.09
CA GLY A 78 -5.19 10.07 -23.63
C GLY A 78 -4.98 10.62 -22.21
N PHE A 79 -3.77 10.55 -21.65
CA PHE A 79 -3.45 11.14 -20.34
C PHE A 79 -3.81 12.63 -20.29
N VAL A 80 -3.30 13.44 -21.23
CA VAL A 80 -3.53 14.90 -21.28
C VAL A 80 -5.02 15.23 -21.33
N GLN A 81 -5.80 14.52 -22.15
CA GLN A 81 -7.25 14.72 -22.23
C GLN A 81 -7.92 14.46 -20.88
N ARG A 82 -7.62 13.32 -20.24
CA ARG A 82 -8.16 12.99 -18.92
C ARG A 82 -7.74 13.97 -17.85
N PHE A 83 -6.49 14.44 -17.90
CA PHE A 83 -5.96 15.42 -16.97
C PHE A 83 -6.72 16.75 -17.04
N VAL A 84 -6.88 17.32 -18.24
CA VAL A 84 -7.64 18.57 -18.45
C VAL A 84 -9.12 18.42 -18.07
N GLN A 85 -9.69 17.23 -18.26
CA GLN A 85 -11.06 16.91 -17.82
C GLN A 85 -11.20 16.65 -16.31
N GLY A 86 -10.11 16.70 -15.54
CA GLY A 86 -10.12 16.40 -14.10
C GLY A 86 -10.39 14.92 -13.78
N ARG A 87 -10.08 14.01 -14.71
CA ARG A 87 -10.25 12.55 -14.58
C ARG A 87 -8.94 11.76 -14.73
N PRO A 88 -7.80 12.22 -14.18
CA PRO A 88 -6.54 11.49 -14.27
C PRO A 88 -6.66 10.13 -13.58
N ARG A 89 -5.89 9.16 -14.08
CA ARG A 89 -5.73 7.86 -13.41
C ARG A 89 -4.42 7.87 -12.66
N TYR A 90 -4.51 7.66 -11.36
CA TYR A 90 -3.38 7.58 -10.45
C TYR A 90 -3.31 6.21 -9.79
N TRP A 91 -2.13 5.85 -9.31
CA TRP A 91 -1.92 4.70 -8.45
C TRP A 91 -0.91 5.03 -7.35
N LEU A 92 -0.75 4.08 -6.44
CA LEU A 92 0.29 4.10 -5.42
C LEU A 92 1.61 3.62 -6.03
N GLY A 93 2.58 4.52 -6.16
CA GLY A 93 3.95 4.15 -6.51
C GLY A 93 4.72 3.71 -5.26
N VAL A 94 5.52 2.65 -5.38
CA VAL A 94 6.42 2.19 -4.31
C VAL A 94 7.82 2.05 -4.89
N SER A 95 8.77 2.72 -4.25
CA SER A 95 10.18 2.77 -4.63
C SER A 95 11.07 2.86 -3.38
N ASP A 96 12.38 2.73 -3.52
CA ASP A 96 13.32 3.11 -2.47
C ASP A 96 13.59 4.63 -2.48
N TRP A 97 14.31 5.08 -1.45
CA TRP A 97 14.68 6.47 -1.22
C TRP A 97 15.51 7.03 -2.38
N GLN A 98 16.52 6.29 -2.84
CA GLN A 98 17.43 6.74 -3.89
C GLN A 98 16.69 6.96 -5.20
N ARG A 99 15.82 6.02 -5.57
CA ARG A 99 14.98 6.11 -6.76
C ARG A 99 13.99 7.27 -6.65
N THR A 100 13.35 7.45 -5.50
CA THR A 100 12.42 8.57 -5.31
C THR A 100 13.16 9.90 -5.47
N LEU A 101 14.32 10.07 -4.84
CA LEU A 101 15.09 11.31 -5.01
C LEU A 101 15.42 11.60 -6.48
N ALA A 102 15.84 10.58 -7.24
CA ALA A 102 16.16 10.74 -8.66
C ALA A 102 14.95 11.13 -9.54
N GLU A 103 13.72 10.89 -9.09
CA GLU A 103 12.51 11.32 -9.80
C GLU A 103 12.14 12.79 -9.53
N TYR A 104 12.71 13.40 -8.48
CA TYR A 104 12.40 14.77 -8.02
C TYR A 104 13.61 15.72 -8.01
N THR A 105 14.76 15.32 -8.55
CA THR A 105 15.97 16.14 -8.78
C THR A 105 16.41 16.08 -10.23
#